data_AF-A0AAV1EHV1-F1
#
_entry.id   AF-A0AAV1EHV1-F1
#
_cell.length_a   1.000
_cell.length_b   1.000
_cell.length_c   1.000
_cell.angle_alpha   90.00
_cell.angle_beta   90.00
_cell.angle_gamma   90.00
#
_symmetry.space_group_name_H-M   'P 1'
#
loop_
_entity.id
_entity.type
_entity.pdbx_description
1 polymer ?
#
loop_
_entity_poly.entity_id
_entity_poly.type
_entity_poly.pdbx_seq_one_letter_code
_entity_poly.pdbx_strand_id
1 'polypeptide(L)'
;MFFLFQAMALSCRTKRLAMSHFGENCGEEYPKFQGDVDQDTGVVQVFIPDRTEGSHSTEALLVCKKIWDMAAANVACRESGFPLGAETAGWVSYKSLQTGREDEQLPDRCVSIRCQGYENSLAECLIYNKVKIGNRKVATVTCYKDSTAPEKDCGFECANTKCVSLNQTCDGVDDCGDRSDEMCCKKCRNNSFRCKSGVCVHKEAVHDGKMDCLDGEDESPMTITNKTEADKLLNNTEYESPMKEITTSRKYLESMVYCGIPNATTVDDVTMEDRGRTSRVKRVVGGVAANPTQIQWQVALDDYEKAHCGGAYIGGCWVLTAAHCVRQNPLAFRVKFSLWKKYEAQGTTDIVPVQDIYIHPRYNANTYENDIALVQLKKLPFEEKCFVDNPAISAVCVPWTEHLFQPNHVCSISGWGRTAEGRAAKVLLWANVSLIGQCERFYGDRFRPGMMCAGDLEGDVDSCQGDSGGPLVCQDELGVSYLWGIVSWGERCGQPGFPGVYTQVAHYFDWIRHNTGWPAVTKFNS
;
A
#
# COMPACT_ATOMS: atom_id res chain seq x y z
N MET A 1 -19.52 5.78 -12.98
CA MET A 1 -18.51 4.83 -12.50
C MET A 1 -17.26 4.74 -13.39
N PHE A 2 -17.33 4.49 -14.70
CA PHE A 2 -16.12 4.46 -15.57
C PHE A 2 -15.55 5.84 -15.99
N PHE A 3 -16.33 6.92 -15.87
CA PHE A 3 -15.98 8.22 -16.45
C PHE A 3 -14.84 8.94 -15.72
N LEU A 4 -14.79 8.90 -14.39
CA LEU A 4 -13.75 9.61 -13.62
C LEU A 4 -12.37 8.98 -13.77
N PHE A 5 -12.28 7.64 -13.73
CA PHE A 5 -11.02 6.92 -13.97
C PHE A 5 -10.48 7.20 -15.38
N GLN A 6 -11.36 7.19 -16.38
CA GLN A 6 -10.98 7.54 -17.76
C GLN A 6 -10.53 8.99 -17.89
N ALA A 7 -11.20 9.94 -17.21
CA ALA A 7 -10.80 11.34 -17.19
C ALA A 7 -9.43 11.53 -16.52
N MET A 8 -9.18 10.90 -15.37
CA MET A 8 -7.88 10.94 -14.71
C MET A 8 -6.78 10.27 -15.54
N ALA A 9 -7.06 9.13 -16.17
CA ALA A 9 -6.13 8.46 -17.08
C ALA A 9 -5.81 9.33 -18.30
N LEU A 10 -6.81 10.04 -18.85
CA LEU A 10 -6.62 11.00 -19.94
C LEU A 10 -5.78 12.20 -19.46
N SER A 11 -6.07 12.77 -18.28
CA SER A 11 -5.28 13.84 -17.69
C SER A 11 -3.82 13.44 -17.52
N CYS A 12 -3.57 12.23 -17.01
CA CYS A 12 -2.23 11.67 -16.85
C CYS A 12 -1.51 11.51 -18.19
N ARG A 13 -2.17 10.96 -19.21
CA ARG A 13 -1.57 10.74 -20.55
C ARG A 13 -1.34 12.03 -21.33
N THR A 14 -2.22 13.01 -21.20
CA THR A 14 -2.18 14.25 -22.00
C THR A 14 -1.54 15.42 -21.27
N LYS A 15 -1.31 15.30 -19.95
CA LYS A 15 -0.90 16.40 -19.06
C LYS A 15 -1.82 17.62 -19.13
N ARG A 16 -3.09 17.40 -19.49
CA ARG A 16 -4.12 18.44 -19.55
C ARG A 16 -5.22 18.10 -18.57
N LEU A 17 -5.77 19.13 -17.92
CA LEU A 17 -6.94 18.99 -17.07
C LEU A 17 -8.14 18.53 -17.91
N ALA A 18 -8.49 17.26 -17.83
CA ALA A 18 -9.67 16.71 -18.50
C ALA A 18 -10.94 16.84 -17.65
N MET A 19 -10.81 17.26 -16.40
CA MET A 19 -11.84 17.12 -15.39
C MET A 19 -12.53 18.46 -15.10
N SER A 20 -13.84 18.49 -15.23
CA SER A 20 -14.70 19.60 -14.80
C SER A 20 -15.87 19.02 -14.00
N HIS A 21 -15.87 19.17 -12.69
CA HIS A 21 -16.98 18.70 -11.85
C HIS A 21 -18.06 19.78 -11.67
N PHE A 22 -19.28 19.32 -11.34
CA PHE A 22 -20.51 20.06 -10.98
C PHE A 22 -21.65 20.25 -12.00
N GLY A 23 -21.63 19.58 -13.16
CA GLY A 23 -22.77 19.52 -14.08
C GLY A 23 -23.16 18.10 -14.47
N GLU A 24 -24.42 17.88 -14.87
CA GLU A 24 -24.87 16.60 -15.46
C GLU A 24 -24.44 16.45 -16.93
N ASN A 25 -24.09 17.56 -17.59
CA ASN A 25 -23.72 17.61 -19.00
C ASN A 25 -22.30 18.15 -19.20
N CYS A 26 -21.61 17.63 -20.22
CA CYS A 26 -20.26 18.03 -20.61
C CYS A 26 -20.28 18.58 -22.05
N GLY A 27 -19.76 19.78 -22.26
CA GLY A 27 -19.71 20.45 -23.58
C GLY A 27 -19.06 21.83 -23.48
N GLU A 28 -18.78 22.49 -24.61
CA GLU A 28 -18.24 23.87 -24.61
C GLU A 28 -19.24 24.90 -24.07
N GLU A 29 -20.54 24.61 -24.19
CA GLU A 29 -21.64 25.50 -23.78
C GLU A 29 -21.99 25.40 -22.28
N TYR A 30 -21.44 24.41 -21.58
CA TYR A 30 -21.73 24.19 -20.16
C TYR A 30 -20.64 24.80 -19.27
N PRO A 31 -21.01 25.53 -18.22
CA PRO A 31 -20.05 26.10 -17.28
C PRO A 31 -19.25 25.00 -16.59
N LYS A 32 -17.94 25.21 -16.46
CA LYS A 32 -17.01 24.29 -15.82
C LYS A 32 -16.55 24.88 -14.49
N PHE A 33 -16.19 23.99 -13.55
CA PHE A 33 -15.42 24.44 -12.41
C PHE A 33 -14.09 25.02 -12.87
N GLN A 34 -13.70 26.15 -12.30
CA GLN A 34 -12.41 26.77 -12.53
C GLN A 34 -11.88 27.39 -11.24
N GLY A 35 -10.65 27.04 -10.87
CA GLY A 35 -9.87 27.81 -9.90
C GLY A 35 -9.14 28.96 -10.58
N ASP A 36 -9.10 30.12 -9.93
CA ASP A 36 -8.34 31.28 -10.37
C ASP A 36 -7.56 31.90 -9.21
N VAL A 37 -6.34 32.35 -9.51
CA VAL A 37 -5.47 33.02 -8.55
C VAL A 37 -5.20 34.42 -9.10
N ASP A 38 -5.73 35.43 -8.41
CA ASP A 38 -5.50 36.83 -8.74
C ASP A 38 -4.00 37.14 -8.64
N GLN A 39 -3.38 37.58 -9.74
CA GLN A 39 -1.92 37.71 -9.83
C GLN A 39 -1.36 38.86 -8.98
N ASP A 40 -2.18 39.86 -8.65
CA ASP A 40 -1.76 41.05 -7.91
C ASP A 40 -1.90 40.85 -6.41
N THR A 41 -3.02 40.25 -5.99
CA THR A 41 -3.38 40.08 -4.58
C THR A 41 -3.10 38.68 -4.05
N GLY A 42 -2.90 37.70 -4.95
CA GLY A 42 -2.79 36.28 -4.63
C GLY A 42 -4.09 35.66 -4.14
N VAL A 43 -5.22 36.38 -4.19
CA VAL A 43 -6.51 35.90 -3.68
C VAL A 43 -7.02 34.76 -4.56
N VAL A 44 -7.43 33.67 -3.91
CA VAL A 44 -7.95 32.49 -4.61
C VAL A 44 -9.46 32.59 -4.76
N GLN A 45 -9.90 32.52 -6.02
CA GLN A 45 -11.30 32.47 -6.41
C GLN A 45 -11.63 31.11 -7.03
N VAL A 46 -12.85 30.66 -6.84
CA VAL A 46 -13.38 29.47 -7.51
C VAL A 46 -14.70 29.79 -8.16
N PHE A 47 -14.86 29.34 -9.40
CA PHE A 47 -16.08 29.48 -10.17
C PHE A 47 -16.77 28.14 -10.17
N ILE A 48 -17.95 28.07 -9.55
CA ILE A 48 -18.70 26.83 -9.39
C ILE A 48 -19.96 26.90 -10.27
N PRO A 49 -20.18 25.92 -11.17
CA PRO A 49 -21.42 25.80 -11.93
C PRO A 49 -22.65 25.74 -11.02
N ASP A 50 -23.68 26.53 -11.35
CA ASP A 50 -24.96 26.42 -10.64
C ASP A 50 -25.69 25.13 -11.04
N ARG A 51 -26.32 24.47 -10.06
CA ARG A 51 -27.04 23.18 -10.24
C ARG A 51 -28.51 23.36 -10.62
N THR A 52 -28.99 24.60 -10.76
CA THR A 52 -30.38 24.87 -11.15
C THR A 52 -30.59 24.51 -12.63
N GLU A 53 -31.54 23.60 -12.89
CA GLU A 53 -31.87 23.13 -14.25
C GLU A 53 -32.11 24.32 -15.21
N GLY A 54 -31.30 24.41 -16.27
CA GLY A 54 -31.41 25.45 -17.30
C GLY A 54 -30.58 26.71 -17.08
N SER A 55 -29.82 26.82 -15.98
CA SER A 55 -28.88 27.93 -15.78
C SER A 55 -27.50 27.60 -16.38
N HIS A 56 -27.02 28.49 -17.27
CA HIS A 56 -25.62 28.49 -17.74
C HIS A 56 -24.72 29.38 -16.86
N SER A 57 -25.15 29.74 -15.64
CA SER A 57 -24.39 30.63 -14.77
C SER A 57 -23.32 29.92 -13.94
N THR A 58 -22.22 30.62 -13.70
CA THR A 58 -21.22 30.28 -12.68
C THR A 58 -21.38 31.22 -11.49
N GLU A 59 -21.30 30.66 -10.28
CA GLU A 59 -21.18 31.46 -9.05
C GLU A 59 -19.69 31.62 -8.72
N ALA A 60 -19.23 32.87 -8.66
CA ALA A 60 -17.88 33.19 -8.19
C ALA A 60 -17.87 33.19 -6.65
N LEU A 61 -16.92 32.47 -6.06
CA LEU A 61 -16.78 32.31 -4.61
C LEU A 61 -15.30 32.47 -4.23
N LEU A 62 -15.06 32.98 -3.02
CA LEU A 62 -13.71 33.06 -2.46
C LEU A 62 -13.36 31.77 -1.70
N VAL A 63 -12.08 31.56 -1.40
CA VAL A 63 -11.65 30.46 -0.53
C VAL A 63 -11.44 30.96 0.91
N CYS A 64 -12.02 30.25 1.88
CA CYS A 64 -11.93 30.62 3.30
C CYS A 64 -10.56 30.22 3.89
N LYS A 65 -9.98 31.07 4.76
CA LYS A 65 -8.71 30.80 5.46
C LYS A 65 -8.73 29.58 6.40
N LYS A 66 -9.91 29.15 6.90
CA LYS A 66 -10.04 28.25 8.07
C LYS A 66 -9.21 26.96 7.95
N ILE A 67 -9.22 26.33 6.78
CA ILE A 67 -8.53 25.06 6.49
C ILE A 67 -7.55 25.19 5.32
N TRP A 68 -7.21 26.42 4.93
CA TRP A 68 -6.28 26.68 3.83
C TRP A 68 -4.85 26.36 4.27
N ASP A 69 -4.21 25.45 3.55
CA ASP A 69 -2.86 24.96 3.79
C ASP A 69 -2.04 24.94 2.49
N MET A 70 -0.78 24.49 2.61
CA MET A 70 0.14 24.42 1.47
C MET A 70 -0.26 23.35 0.44
N ALA A 71 -0.91 22.26 0.85
CA ALA A 71 -1.41 21.25 -0.07
C ALA A 71 -2.48 21.83 -1.01
N ALA A 72 -3.47 22.56 -0.49
CA ALA A 72 -4.48 23.23 -1.32
C ALA A 72 -3.88 24.37 -2.16
N ALA A 73 -2.90 25.10 -1.61
CA ALA A 73 -2.19 26.15 -2.34
C ALA A 73 -1.36 25.61 -3.52
N ASN A 74 -0.72 24.45 -3.35
CA ASN A 74 0.02 23.76 -4.40
C ASN A 74 -0.89 23.43 -5.59
N VAL A 75 -2.08 22.89 -5.32
CA VAL A 75 -3.07 22.56 -6.34
C VAL A 75 -3.57 23.82 -7.07
N ALA A 76 -3.88 24.89 -6.32
CA ALA A 76 -4.33 26.16 -6.93
C ALA A 76 -3.28 26.75 -7.89
N CYS A 77 -2.01 26.78 -7.47
CA CYS A 77 -0.94 27.27 -8.31
C CYS A 77 -0.67 26.38 -9.54
N ARG A 78 -0.78 25.06 -9.37
CA ARG A 78 -0.63 24.10 -10.48
C ARG A 78 -1.73 24.29 -11.53
N GLU A 79 -2.97 24.48 -11.08
CA GLU A 79 -4.10 24.81 -11.95
C GLU A 79 -3.90 26.15 -12.68
N SER A 80 -3.29 27.14 -12.02
CA SER A 80 -2.90 28.44 -12.63
C SER A 80 -1.63 28.41 -13.48
N GLY A 81 -1.06 27.23 -13.76
CA GLY A 81 0.09 27.07 -14.68
C GLY A 81 1.48 27.10 -14.03
N PHE A 82 1.58 27.01 -12.70
CA PHE A 82 2.83 26.90 -11.96
C PHE A 82 3.09 25.44 -11.55
N PRO A 83 3.88 24.65 -12.31
CA PRO A 83 3.97 23.20 -12.11
C PRO A 83 4.58 22.79 -10.75
N LEU A 84 5.41 23.65 -10.15
CA LEU A 84 6.02 23.42 -8.83
C LEU A 84 5.09 23.82 -7.66
N GLY A 85 3.88 24.30 -7.93
CA GLY A 85 2.91 24.66 -6.91
C GLY A 85 3.19 26.01 -6.25
N ALA A 86 2.88 26.12 -4.96
CA ALA A 86 2.93 27.35 -4.18
C ALA A 86 4.26 27.54 -3.46
N GLU A 87 4.79 28.76 -3.40
CA GLU A 87 5.89 29.12 -2.50
C GLU A 87 5.36 29.35 -1.07
N THR A 88 4.20 30.01 -0.94
CA THR A 88 3.57 30.25 0.36
C THR A 88 2.05 30.22 0.29
N ALA A 89 1.41 29.72 1.35
CA ALA A 89 -0.02 29.79 1.61
C ALA A 89 -0.30 30.87 2.65
N GLY A 90 -1.00 31.92 2.23
CA GLY A 90 -1.28 33.11 3.03
C GLY A 90 -2.77 33.36 3.27
N TRP A 91 -3.06 34.54 3.81
CA TRP A 91 -4.42 35.02 3.97
C TRP A 91 -4.48 36.55 4.04
N VAL A 92 -5.62 37.09 3.67
CA VAL A 92 -5.92 38.53 3.77
C VAL A 92 -7.30 38.76 4.41
N SER A 93 -7.50 39.91 5.04
CA SER A 93 -8.82 40.28 5.55
C SER A 93 -9.74 40.66 4.39
N TYR A 94 -10.97 40.15 4.38
CA TYR A 94 -11.92 40.50 3.33
C TYR A 94 -12.20 42.02 3.27
N LYS A 95 -12.26 42.69 4.43
CA LYS A 95 -12.47 44.15 4.50
C LYS A 95 -11.38 44.94 3.80
N SER A 96 -10.12 44.53 3.92
CA SER A 96 -9.01 45.24 3.27
C SER A 96 -9.06 45.11 1.74
N LEU A 97 -9.62 44.02 1.21
CA LEU A 97 -9.82 43.85 -0.24
C LEU A 97 -10.92 44.76 -0.80
N GLN A 98 -11.93 45.07 0.02
CA GLN A 98 -13.00 46.00 -0.37
C GLN A 98 -12.57 47.48 -0.28
N THR A 99 -11.51 47.78 0.47
CA THR A 99 -11.08 49.16 0.71
C THR A 99 -10.32 49.68 -0.51
N GLY A 100 -10.98 50.47 -1.37
CA GLY A 100 -10.38 51.05 -2.59
C GLY A 100 -10.90 50.49 -3.92
N ARG A 101 -11.85 49.54 -3.88
CA ARG A 101 -12.57 49.01 -5.05
C ARG A 101 -14.07 49.26 -4.88
N GLU A 102 -14.52 50.47 -5.18
CA GLU A 102 -15.95 50.83 -5.10
C GLU A 102 -16.79 50.25 -6.26
N ASP A 103 -16.15 49.88 -7.38
CA ASP A 103 -16.81 49.40 -8.60
C ASP A 103 -16.68 47.88 -8.86
N GLU A 104 -15.85 47.14 -8.12
CA GLU A 104 -15.70 45.68 -8.27
C GLU A 104 -16.40 44.92 -7.13
N GLN A 105 -17.51 44.28 -7.46
CA GLN A 105 -18.31 43.54 -6.49
C GLN A 105 -17.69 42.15 -6.21
N LEU A 106 -16.76 42.10 -5.27
CA LEU A 106 -16.17 40.85 -4.78
C LEU A 106 -17.24 39.91 -4.17
N PRO A 107 -17.10 38.58 -4.31
CA PRO A 107 -18.03 37.63 -3.71
C PRO A 107 -18.10 37.76 -2.18
N ASP A 108 -19.31 37.82 -1.62
CA ASP A 108 -19.53 37.93 -0.16
C ASP A 108 -19.53 36.57 0.57
N ARG A 109 -19.34 35.48 -0.19
CA ARG A 109 -19.33 34.09 0.29
C ARG A 109 -18.00 33.41 -0.05
N CYS A 110 -17.58 32.51 0.84
CA CYS A 110 -16.42 31.66 0.62
C CYS A 110 -16.75 30.19 0.87
N VAL A 111 -15.98 29.32 0.22
CA VAL A 111 -15.96 27.87 0.45
C VAL A 111 -14.66 27.47 1.12
N SER A 112 -14.69 26.37 1.88
CA SER A 112 -13.48 25.79 2.44
C SER A 112 -13.07 24.61 1.58
N ILE A 113 -11.80 24.52 1.20
CA ILE A 113 -11.28 23.47 0.30
C ILE A 113 -10.16 22.73 1.02
N ARG A 114 -10.20 21.40 0.98
CA ARG A 114 -9.14 20.51 1.48
C ARG A 114 -8.64 19.63 0.35
N CYS A 115 -7.35 19.71 0.09
CA CYS A 115 -6.64 18.90 -0.90
C CYS A 115 -5.59 18.02 -0.22
N GLN A 116 -5.13 16.98 -0.92
CA GLN A 116 -4.01 16.16 -0.51
C GLN A 116 -2.66 16.62 -1.11
N GLY A 117 -2.67 17.54 -2.08
CA GLY A 117 -1.51 18.21 -2.68
C GLY A 117 -1.10 17.69 -4.07
N TYR A 118 -1.45 16.45 -4.37
CA TYR A 118 -1.15 15.81 -5.66
C TYR A 118 -2.22 16.04 -6.73
N GLU A 119 -3.39 16.58 -6.37
CA GLU A 119 -4.48 16.85 -7.31
C GLU A 119 -4.05 17.81 -8.43
N ASN A 120 -4.70 17.73 -9.59
CA ASN A 120 -4.37 18.62 -10.71
C ASN A 120 -5.19 19.92 -10.71
N SER A 121 -6.40 19.88 -10.14
CA SER A 121 -7.31 21.03 -10.01
C SER A 121 -7.97 21.00 -8.64
N LEU A 122 -8.34 22.19 -8.13
CA LEU A 122 -9.15 22.33 -6.92
C LEU A 122 -10.49 21.61 -7.03
N ALA A 123 -10.90 21.25 -8.25
CA ALA A 123 -12.07 20.44 -8.54
C ALA A 123 -12.01 19.00 -7.99
N GLU A 124 -10.81 18.47 -7.81
CA GLU A 124 -10.60 17.10 -7.33
C GLU A 124 -10.63 17.04 -5.78
N CYS A 125 -10.53 18.20 -5.13
CA CYS A 125 -10.45 18.34 -3.69
C CYS A 125 -11.82 18.20 -2.99
N LEU A 126 -11.81 18.13 -1.66
CA LEU A 126 -13.02 18.20 -0.85
C LEU A 126 -13.43 19.65 -0.67
N ILE A 127 -14.62 20.00 -1.16
CA ILE A 127 -15.19 21.34 -1.04
C ILE A 127 -16.33 21.32 -0.04
N TYR A 128 -16.22 22.13 1.01
CA TYR A 128 -17.24 22.29 2.03
C TYR A 128 -18.19 23.44 1.69
N ASN A 129 -19.32 23.48 2.41
CA ASN A 129 -20.43 24.39 2.18
C ASN A 129 -20.05 25.88 2.08
N LYS A 130 -20.85 26.62 1.30
CA LYS A 130 -20.73 28.07 1.08
C LYS A 130 -21.10 28.84 2.36
N VAL A 131 -20.20 29.65 2.90
CA VAL A 131 -20.43 30.45 4.11
C VAL A 131 -20.24 31.94 3.83
N LYS A 132 -21.06 32.81 4.44
CA LYS A 132 -20.86 34.27 4.36
C LYS A 132 -19.53 34.65 5.02
N ILE A 133 -18.76 35.51 4.33
CA ILE A 133 -17.42 35.91 4.76
C ILE A 133 -17.52 36.85 5.97
N GLY A 134 -18.28 37.95 5.84
CA GLY A 134 -18.38 38.97 6.90
C GLY A 134 -17.00 39.51 7.30
N ASN A 135 -16.57 39.25 8.54
CA ASN A 135 -15.25 39.65 9.06
C ASN A 135 -14.16 38.57 8.91
N ARG A 136 -14.44 37.48 8.17
CA ARG A 136 -13.49 36.38 7.99
C ARG A 136 -12.32 36.79 7.09
N LYS A 137 -11.28 35.96 7.13
CA LYS A 137 -10.11 36.04 6.27
C LYS A 137 -10.30 35.11 5.08
N VAL A 138 -9.82 35.55 3.93
CA VAL A 138 -9.82 34.75 2.69
C VAL A 138 -8.40 34.29 2.40
N ALA A 139 -8.30 33.16 1.71
CA ALA A 139 -7.04 32.54 1.36
C ALA A 139 -6.30 33.35 0.30
N THR A 140 -4.98 33.41 0.45
CA THR A 140 -4.08 33.91 -0.59
C THR A 140 -2.99 32.89 -0.86
N VAL A 141 -2.37 32.99 -2.03
CA VAL A 141 -1.25 32.14 -2.42
C VAL A 141 -0.22 32.93 -3.19
N THR A 142 1.05 32.61 -3.00
CA THR A 142 2.13 33.05 -3.87
C THR A 142 2.67 31.83 -4.58
N CYS A 143 2.58 31.79 -5.91
CA CYS A 143 3.02 30.65 -6.70
C CYS A 143 4.54 30.66 -6.91
N TYR A 144 5.12 29.46 -6.86
CA TYR A 144 6.56 29.27 -6.99
C TYR A 144 7.01 29.60 -8.41
N LYS A 145 7.87 30.62 -8.55
CA LYS A 145 8.46 31.02 -9.83
C LYS A 145 9.89 30.53 -9.88
N ASP A 146 10.20 29.72 -10.88
CA ASP A 146 11.54 29.23 -11.19
C ASP A 146 12.40 30.42 -11.60
N SER A 147 12.91 31.13 -10.61
CA SER A 147 13.75 32.29 -10.79
C SER A 147 15.13 31.92 -10.28
N THR A 148 16.08 32.01 -11.21
CA THR A 148 17.51 32.05 -10.97
C THR A 148 17.82 33.21 -10.01
N ALA A 149 17.67 32.98 -8.71
CA ALA A 149 17.97 33.95 -7.67
C ALA A 149 18.64 33.23 -6.49
N PRO A 150 19.68 33.86 -5.92
CA PRO A 150 20.87 33.23 -5.39
C PRO A 150 20.63 32.57 -4.04
N GLU A 151 21.34 31.46 -3.77
CA GLU A 151 21.62 30.88 -2.44
C GLU A 151 20.57 31.19 -1.35
N LYS A 152 19.27 30.95 -1.62
CA LYS A 152 18.33 30.76 -0.52
C LYS A 152 18.76 29.45 0.12
N ASP A 153 19.16 29.50 1.39
CA ASP A 153 19.45 28.33 2.21
C ASP A 153 18.25 27.38 2.12
N CYS A 154 18.35 26.40 1.22
CA CYS A 154 17.29 25.47 0.89
C CYS A 154 17.25 24.46 2.02
N GLY A 155 16.35 24.68 2.97
CA GLY A 155 16.24 23.82 4.15
C GLY A 155 16.03 22.35 3.76
N PHE A 156 15.11 22.11 2.83
CA PHE A 156 14.89 20.81 2.21
C PHE A 156 14.56 20.97 0.72
N GLU A 157 15.24 20.19 -0.12
CA GLU A 157 15.00 20.13 -1.56
C GLU A 157 14.07 18.94 -1.86
N CYS A 158 12.90 19.24 -2.41
CA CYS A 158 11.90 18.27 -2.85
C CYS A 158 12.39 17.48 -4.08
N ALA A 159 11.77 16.33 -4.40
CA ALA A 159 12.14 15.55 -5.58
C ALA A 159 11.87 16.31 -6.89
N ASN A 160 10.88 17.21 -6.90
CA ASN A 160 10.59 18.14 -7.98
C ASN A 160 11.48 19.41 -7.99
N THR A 161 12.58 19.43 -7.22
CA THR A 161 13.54 20.54 -7.08
C THR A 161 13.02 21.82 -6.42
N LYS A 162 11.80 21.80 -5.87
CA LYS A 162 11.29 22.91 -5.06
C LYS A 162 11.99 22.95 -3.71
N CYS A 163 12.29 24.14 -3.21
CA CYS A 163 12.80 24.33 -1.85
C CYS A 163 11.67 24.62 -0.87
N VAL A 164 11.65 23.90 0.25
CA VAL A 164 10.76 24.13 1.39
C VAL A 164 11.57 24.28 2.69
N SER A 165 10.93 24.81 3.73
CA SER A 165 11.55 24.97 5.04
C SER A 165 11.75 23.62 5.74
N LEU A 166 12.79 23.49 6.57
CA LEU A 166 12.96 22.31 7.43
C LEU A 166 11.81 22.09 8.41
N ASN A 167 11.00 23.11 8.70
CA ASN A 167 9.82 22.98 9.57
C ASN A 167 8.59 22.45 8.83
N GLN A 168 8.61 22.48 7.50
CA GLN A 168 7.58 21.97 6.59
C GLN A 168 7.84 20.51 6.20
N THR A 169 8.83 19.84 6.80
CA THR A 169 9.07 18.42 6.55
C THR A 169 8.42 17.55 7.62
N CYS A 170 7.91 16.40 7.22
CA CYS A 170 7.29 15.41 8.09
C CYS A 170 6.18 16.00 8.98
N ASP A 171 5.41 16.97 8.50
CA ASP A 171 4.43 17.71 9.29
C ASP A 171 2.97 17.29 9.01
N GLY A 172 2.79 16.36 8.07
CA GLY A 172 1.52 15.80 7.60
C GLY A 172 0.91 16.56 6.42
N VAL A 173 1.55 17.60 5.90
CA VAL A 173 1.06 18.42 4.78
C VAL A 173 2.03 18.30 3.61
N ASP A 174 1.50 18.14 2.40
CA ASP A 174 2.33 18.12 1.18
C ASP A 174 2.72 19.57 0.79
N ASP A 175 3.79 20.08 1.38
CA ASP A 175 4.37 21.39 1.05
C ASP A 175 5.13 21.34 -0.28
N CYS A 176 5.76 20.21 -0.61
CA CYS A 176 6.48 20.03 -1.88
C CYS A 176 5.55 20.01 -3.12
N GLY A 177 4.32 19.52 -2.97
CA GLY A 177 3.38 19.24 -4.06
C GLY A 177 3.63 17.90 -4.77
N ASP A 178 4.61 17.13 -4.30
CA ASP A 178 4.95 15.78 -4.75
C ASP A 178 5.14 14.79 -3.58
N ARG A 179 4.81 15.23 -2.35
CA ARG A 179 4.93 14.53 -1.07
C ARG A 179 6.35 14.18 -0.61
N SER A 180 7.40 14.68 -1.26
CA SER A 180 8.79 14.30 -0.91
C SER A 180 9.18 14.63 0.53
N ASP A 181 8.64 15.71 1.06
CA ASP A 181 8.76 16.22 2.44
C ASP A 181 8.07 15.34 3.49
N GLU A 182 7.05 14.58 3.10
CA GLU A 182 6.24 13.73 3.96
C GLU A 182 6.63 12.24 3.90
N MET A 183 7.66 11.93 3.11
CA MET A 183 8.23 10.59 2.96
C MET A 183 9.54 10.47 3.77
N CYS A 184 9.92 9.23 4.13
CA CYS A 184 11.18 8.93 4.85
C CYS A 184 11.31 9.54 6.26
N CYS A 185 10.18 9.73 6.94
CA CYS A 185 10.09 10.34 8.25
C CYS A 185 10.33 9.36 9.41
N LYS A 186 11.28 9.70 10.30
CA LYS A 186 11.52 8.96 11.55
C LYS A 186 10.52 9.34 12.64
N LYS A 187 10.05 10.58 12.63
CA LYS A 187 9.03 11.15 13.52
C LYS A 187 8.26 12.20 12.75
N CYS A 188 6.97 12.30 13.02
CA CYS A 188 6.13 13.35 12.46
C CYS A 188 6.00 14.53 13.42
N ARG A 189 5.78 15.73 12.87
CA ARG A 189 5.59 17.00 13.56
C ARG A 189 4.11 17.39 13.57
N ASN A 190 3.76 18.50 14.22
CA ASN A 190 2.40 19.07 14.19
C ASN A 190 1.25 18.11 14.59
N ASN A 191 1.55 17.08 15.39
CA ASN A 191 0.63 15.99 15.74
C ASN A 191 0.04 15.25 14.52
N SER A 192 0.76 15.19 13.40
CA SER A 192 0.40 14.31 12.28
C SER A 192 0.67 12.85 12.63
N PHE A 193 0.00 11.96 11.91
CA PHE A 193 0.08 10.52 12.14
C PHE A 193 1.24 9.94 11.36
N ARG A 194 2.02 9.06 12.00
CA ARG A 194 3.17 8.40 11.39
C ARG A 194 2.80 6.98 10.99
N CYS A 195 2.77 6.73 9.69
CA CYS A 195 2.68 5.37 9.16
C CYS A 195 3.96 4.58 9.52
N LYS A 196 3.85 3.25 9.69
CA LYS A 196 5.01 2.38 9.97
C LYS A 196 6.04 2.43 8.85
N SER A 197 5.56 2.57 7.62
CA SER A 197 6.36 2.80 6.39
C SER A 197 7.25 4.05 6.44
N GLY A 198 7.04 4.95 7.42
CA GLY A 198 7.79 6.20 7.54
C GLY A 198 7.18 7.35 6.75
N VAL A 199 5.89 7.25 6.40
CA VAL A 199 5.12 8.34 5.80
C VAL A 199 4.40 9.12 6.90
N CYS A 200 4.34 10.44 6.79
CA CYS A 200 3.53 11.28 7.67
C CYS A 200 2.24 11.66 6.94
N VAL A 201 1.10 11.49 7.61
CA VAL A 201 -0.23 11.83 7.07
C VAL A 201 -0.93 12.79 8.02
N HIS A 202 -1.71 13.70 7.45
CA HIS A 202 -2.45 14.68 8.23
C HIS A 202 -3.35 13.99 9.27
N LYS A 203 -3.52 14.57 10.46
CA LYS A 203 -4.34 13.99 11.53
C LYS A 203 -5.80 13.70 11.14
N GLU A 204 -6.33 14.44 10.16
CA GLU A 204 -7.71 14.30 9.66
C GLU A 204 -7.85 13.14 8.68
N ALA A 205 -6.73 12.58 8.19
CA ALA A 205 -6.71 11.39 7.34
C ALA A 205 -6.80 10.09 8.14
N VAL A 206 -6.80 10.16 9.48
CA VAL A 206 -6.93 8.98 10.35
C VAL A 206 -8.42 8.71 10.57
N HIS A 207 -8.90 7.50 10.28
CA HIS A 207 -10.32 7.10 10.33
C HIS A 207 -11.24 7.89 9.40
N ASP A 208 -10.74 8.32 8.25
CA ASP A 208 -11.53 9.02 7.24
C ASP A 208 -12.21 8.05 6.24
N GLY A 209 -11.91 6.75 6.36
CA GLY A 209 -12.42 5.70 5.48
C GLY A 209 -11.58 5.49 4.23
N LYS A 210 -10.38 6.09 4.16
CA LYS A 210 -9.40 5.96 3.08
C LYS A 210 -8.05 5.53 3.66
N MET A 211 -7.54 4.39 3.21
CA MET A 211 -6.16 4.02 3.54
C MET A 211 -5.19 4.95 2.80
N ASP A 212 -4.54 5.82 3.54
CA ASP A 212 -3.42 6.67 3.13
C ASP A 212 -2.07 6.06 3.52
N CYS A 213 -2.02 5.20 4.54
CA CYS A 213 -0.84 4.38 4.85
C CYS A 213 -0.81 3.07 4.03
N LEU A 214 0.37 2.45 3.90
CA LEU A 214 0.57 1.25 3.07
C LEU A 214 -0.05 -0.02 3.66
N ASP A 215 0.00 -0.18 4.99
CA ASP A 215 -0.62 -1.29 5.74
C ASP A 215 -2.03 -0.97 6.27
N GLY A 216 -2.54 0.23 5.97
CA GLY A 216 -3.89 0.66 6.33
C GLY A 216 -4.09 0.91 7.84
N GLU A 217 -3.01 1.13 8.57
CA GLU A 217 -3.01 1.32 10.02
C GLU A 217 -3.71 2.63 10.46
N ASP A 218 -3.78 3.61 9.57
CA ASP A 218 -4.55 4.84 9.73
C ASP A 218 -6.06 4.59 9.84
N GLU A 219 -6.54 3.47 9.31
CA GLU A 219 -7.94 3.04 9.34
C GLU A 219 -8.19 1.89 10.33
N SER A 220 -7.16 1.45 11.07
CA SER A 220 -7.25 0.33 12.00
C SER A 220 -8.05 0.68 13.25
N PRO A 221 -8.97 -0.16 13.75
CA PRO A 221 -9.74 0.11 14.98
C PRO A 221 -8.88 0.38 16.22
N MET A 222 -7.60 -0.02 16.19
CA MET A 222 -6.64 0.20 17.29
C MET A 222 -6.11 1.63 17.38
N THR A 223 -6.22 2.44 16.31
CA THR A 223 -5.86 3.86 16.34
C THR A 223 -7.03 4.71 16.87
N ILE A 224 -7.52 4.41 18.09
CA ILE A 224 -8.56 5.21 18.74
C ILE A 224 -7.98 6.57 19.14
N THR A 225 -7.93 7.52 18.21
CA THR A 225 -7.94 8.93 18.56
C THR A 225 -9.39 9.33 18.71
N ASN A 226 -9.77 9.81 19.90
CA ASN A 226 -11.04 10.51 20.09
C ASN A 226 -11.19 11.49 18.94
N LYS A 227 -12.21 11.32 18.08
CA LYS A 227 -12.54 12.28 17.01
C LYS A 227 -12.38 13.67 17.59
N THR A 228 -11.38 14.42 17.13
CA THR A 228 -11.18 15.76 17.65
C THR A 228 -12.47 16.53 17.43
N GLU A 229 -12.89 17.33 18.41
CA GLU A 229 -14.10 18.17 18.34
C GLU A 229 -14.16 19.09 17.10
N ALA A 230 -13.06 19.21 16.34
CA ALA A 230 -12.96 19.86 15.05
C ALA A 230 -13.86 19.25 13.95
N ASP A 231 -14.13 17.93 13.98
CA ASP A 231 -14.97 17.26 12.97
C ASP A 231 -16.46 17.63 13.09
N LYS A 232 -16.88 18.11 14.26
CA LYS A 232 -18.27 18.59 14.46
C LYS A 232 -18.53 19.96 13.82
N LEU A 233 -17.51 20.60 13.22
CA LEU A 233 -17.55 22.00 12.75
C LEU A 233 -17.37 22.19 11.23
N LEU A 234 -17.27 21.11 10.46
CA LEU A 234 -17.36 21.10 8.99
C LEU A 234 -18.63 20.32 8.61
N ASN A 235 -19.75 21.03 8.48
CA ASN A 235 -21.03 20.43 8.08
C ASN A 235 -20.95 19.91 6.63
N ASN A 236 -21.80 18.91 6.33
CA ASN A 236 -22.05 18.27 5.04
C ASN A 236 -21.62 19.06 3.78
N THR A 237 -20.96 18.38 2.85
CA THR A 237 -20.64 18.92 1.54
C THR A 237 -21.92 19.03 0.70
N GLU A 238 -22.30 20.26 0.30
CA GLU A 238 -23.30 20.47 -0.77
C GLU A 238 -22.78 19.94 -2.12
N TYR A 239 -21.46 19.83 -2.20
CA TYR A 239 -20.69 19.38 -3.34
C TYR A 239 -20.38 17.89 -3.21
N GLU A 240 -20.66 17.13 -4.26
CA GLU A 240 -20.10 15.78 -4.36
C GLU A 240 -18.73 15.89 -5.01
N SER A 241 -17.69 15.77 -4.18
CA SER A 241 -16.33 15.67 -4.69
C SER A 241 -16.21 14.39 -5.51
N PRO A 242 -15.55 14.42 -6.67
CA PRO A 242 -15.20 13.25 -7.46
C PRO A 242 -14.39 12.22 -6.64
N MET A 243 -13.66 12.70 -5.63
CA MET A 243 -12.98 11.84 -4.65
C MET A 243 -13.94 10.83 -4.01
N LYS A 244 -15.23 11.15 -3.83
CA LYS A 244 -16.25 10.23 -3.30
C LYS A 244 -16.58 9.09 -4.27
N GLU A 245 -16.60 9.34 -5.58
CA GLU A 245 -16.76 8.29 -6.61
C GLU A 245 -15.50 7.40 -6.67
N ILE A 246 -14.31 7.99 -6.53
CA ILE A 246 -13.05 7.24 -6.40
C ILE A 246 -13.06 6.36 -5.16
N THR A 247 -13.41 6.91 -4.00
CA THR A 247 -13.49 6.15 -2.74
C THR A 247 -14.48 5.00 -2.85
N THR A 248 -15.63 5.20 -3.49
CA THR A 248 -16.62 4.12 -3.71
C THR A 248 -16.07 3.05 -4.66
N SER A 249 -15.42 3.45 -5.74
CA SER A 249 -14.80 2.53 -6.71
C SER A 249 -13.63 1.76 -6.08
N ARG A 250 -12.82 2.43 -5.28
CA ARG A 250 -11.72 1.84 -4.49
C ARG A 250 -12.26 0.82 -3.49
N LYS A 251 -13.29 1.17 -2.71
CA LYS A 251 -13.96 0.23 -1.80
C LYS A 251 -14.53 -0.99 -2.52
N TYR A 252 -15.08 -0.80 -3.73
CA TYR A 252 -15.52 -1.92 -4.57
C TYR A 252 -14.35 -2.81 -5.01
N LEU A 253 -13.24 -2.24 -5.49
CA LEU A 253 -12.03 -3.00 -5.85
C LEU A 253 -11.43 -3.73 -4.63
N GLU A 254 -11.40 -3.08 -3.48
CA GLU A 254 -10.93 -3.66 -2.21
C GLU A 254 -11.85 -4.78 -1.70
N SER A 255 -13.14 -4.74 -2.03
CA SER A 255 -14.04 -5.88 -1.77
C SER A 255 -13.77 -7.10 -2.66
N MET A 256 -12.96 -6.94 -3.71
CA MET A 256 -12.57 -8.01 -4.65
C MET A 256 -11.14 -8.51 -4.42
N VAL A 257 -10.57 -8.31 -3.22
CA VAL A 257 -9.26 -8.89 -2.88
C VAL A 257 -9.33 -10.43 -2.96
N TYR A 258 -8.54 -11.01 -3.86
CA TYR A 258 -8.55 -12.46 -4.15
C TYR A 258 -7.44 -13.24 -3.44
N CYS A 259 -6.44 -12.56 -2.89
CA CYS A 259 -5.27 -13.18 -2.27
C CYS A 259 -5.18 -12.87 -0.76
N GLY A 260 -4.40 -13.68 -0.05
CA GLY A 260 -3.99 -13.42 1.33
C GLY A 260 -5.08 -13.61 2.38
N ILE A 261 -6.27 -14.09 2.00
CA ILE A 261 -7.39 -14.37 2.90
C ILE A 261 -7.67 -15.88 2.84
N PRO A 262 -7.43 -16.64 3.93
CA PRO A 262 -7.75 -18.06 3.96
C PRO A 262 -9.27 -18.27 4.03
N ASN A 263 -9.76 -19.28 3.32
CA ASN A 263 -11.17 -19.65 3.33
C ASN A 263 -11.55 -20.29 4.69
N ALA A 264 -12.27 -19.52 5.52
CA ALA A 264 -12.65 -19.88 6.88
C ALA A 264 -13.54 -21.13 7.00
N THR A 265 -14.18 -21.58 5.91
CA THR A 265 -15.12 -22.72 5.94
C THR A 265 -14.46 -24.10 6.09
N THR A 266 -13.13 -24.19 5.98
CA THR A 266 -12.40 -25.47 6.00
C THR A 266 -11.59 -25.72 7.27
N VAL A 267 -11.52 -24.71 8.16
CA VAL A 267 -10.99 -24.94 9.50
C VAL A 267 -12.08 -25.68 10.27
N ASP A 268 -11.90 -26.98 10.49
CA ASP A 268 -12.81 -27.78 11.34
C ASP A 268 -13.22 -26.94 12.56
N ASP A 269 -14.53 -26.71 12.71
CA ASP A 269 -15.14 -25.83 13.72
C ASP A 269 -14.63 -26.18 15.14
N VAL A 270 -13.52 -25.57 15.54
CA VAL A 270 -13.22 -25.34 16.94
C VAL A 270 -13.88 -24.01 17.26
N THR A 271 -14.99 -24.11 17.97
CA THR A 271 -15.91 -23.06 18.39
C THR A 271 -15.25 -21.68 18.60
N MET A 272 -15.89 -20.66 18.02
CA MET A 272 -15.60 -19.22 18.03
C MET A 272 -15.46 -18.54 19.42
N GLU A 273 -15.25 -19.27 20.52
CA GLU A 273 -15.17 -18.71 21.88
C GLU A 273 -13.74 -18.44 22.38
N ASP A 274 -12.68 -18.88 21.68
CA ASP A 274 -11.29 -18.73 22.18
C ASP A 274 -10.47 -17.58 21.55
N ARG A 275 -11.03 -16.78 20.62
CA ARG A 275 -10.32 -15.61 20.05
C ARG A 275 -10.19 -14.42 21.02
N GLY A 276 -10.76 -14.50 22.21
CA GLY A 276 -10.78 -13.41 23.21
C GLY A 276 -9.93 -13.64 24.47
N ARG A 277 -9.25 -14.79 24.62
CA ARG A 277 -8.36 -15.04 25.75
C ARG A 277 -6.92 -15.11 25.27
N THR A 278 -6.12 -14.12 25.67
CA THR A 278 -4.66 -14.18 25.73
C THR A 278 -4.22 -15.27 26.73
N SER A 279 -4.55 -16.53 26.43
CA SER A 279 -3.91 -17.67 27.07
C SER A 279 -2.47 -17.66 26.58
N ARG A 280 -1.51 -17.49 27.50
CA ARG A 280 -0.09 -17.63 27.22
C ARG A 280 0.16 -19.04 26.70
N VAL A 281 0.12 -19.21 25.38
CA VAL A 281 0.58 -20.43 24.72
C VAL A 281 2.05 -20.56 25.08
N LYS A 282 2.40 -21.62 25.83
CA LYS A 282 3.80 -21.92 26.15
C LYS A 282 4.55 -22.03 24.82
N ARG A 283 5.57 -21.20 24.65
CA ARG A 283 6.48 -21.11 23.50
C ARG A 283 7.02 -22.51 23.20
N VAL A 284 6.55 -23.15 22.12
CA VAL A 284 7.01 -24.49 21.71
C VAL A 284 8.14 -24.31 20.70
N VAL A 285 9.34 -24.72 21.11
CA VAL A 285 10.55 -24.74 20.28
C VAL A 285 10.33 -25.68 19.09
N GLY A 286 10.51 -25.20 17.87
CA GLY A 286 10.32 -25.99 16.63
C GLY A 286 8.92 -25.95 16.00
N GLY A 287 8.04 -25.03 16.44
CA GLY A 287 6.73 -24.79 15.84
C GLY A 287 5.58 -25.65 16.38
N VAL A 288 4.36 -25.26 16.04
CA VAL A 288 3.12 -25.96 16.42
C VAL A 288 2.56 -26.69 15.20
N ALA A 289 1.96 -27.85 15.41
CA ALA A 289 1.27 -28.57 14.33
C ALA A 289 0.13 -27.69 13.77
N ALA A 290 0.13 -27.48 12.46
CA ALA A 290 -0.98 -26.83 11.78
C ALA A 290 -2.19 -27.77 11.75
N ASN A 291 -3.39 -27.20 11.79
CA ASN A 291 -4.60 -27.94 11.47
C ASN A 291 -4.65 -28.25 9.96
N PRO A 292 -5.35 -29.33 9.55
CA PRO A 292 -5.60 -29.58 8.14
C PRO A 292 -6.20 -28.35 7.46
N THR A 293 -5.71 -28.01 6.25
CA THR A 293 -6.18 -26.87 5.44
C THR A 293 -6.01 -25.48 6.07
N GLN A 294 -5.34 -25.35 7.23
CA GLN A 294 -5.14 -24.06 7.90
C GLN A 294 -4.30 -23.08 7.06
N ILE A 295 -3.28 -23.58 6.35
CA ILE A 295 -2.32 -22.77 5.59
C ILE A 295 -2.48 -23.11 4.11
N GLN A 296 -3.44 -22.47 3.46
CA GLN A 296 -3.96 -22.86 2.14
C GLN A 296 -3.03 -22.52 0.97
N TRP A 297 -2.12 -21.57 1.16
CA TRP A 297 -1.10 -21.19 0.18
C TRP A 297 0.16 -22.06 0.26
N GLN A 298 0.32 -22.88 1.31
CA GLN A 298 1.48 -23.76 1.46
C GLN A 298 1.44 -24.86 0.40
N VAL A 299 2.54 -25.01 -0.35
CA VAL A 299 2.71 -26.12 -1.28
C VAL A 299 3.95 -26.94 -0.95
N ALA A 300 3.92 -28.20 -1.36
CA ALA A 300 5.08 -29.09 -1.36
C ALA A 300 5.52 -29.35 -2.80
N LEU A 301 6.81 -29.12 -3.07
CA LEU A 301 7.44 -29.54 -4.31
C LEU A 301 7.99 -30.96 -4.15
N ASP A 302 7.70 -31.81 -5.13
CA ASP A 302 8.08 -33.23 -5.14
C ASP A 302 8.93 -33.51 -6.39
N ASP A 303 10.22 -33.85 -6.22
CA ASP A 303 11.16 -34.28 -7.27
C ASP A 303 11.37 -35.79 -7.18
N TYR A 304 10.69 -36.56 -8.05
CA TYR A 304 10.81 -38.03 -8.17
C TYR A 304 11.06 -38.77 -6.84
N GLU A 305 10.26 -38.50 -5.80
CA GLU A 305 10.29 -39.18 -4.48
C GLU A 305 11.48 -38.84 -3.56
N LYS A 306 12.29 -37.81 -3.85
CA LYS A 306 13.36 -37.31 -2.94
C LYS A 306 13.19 -35.83 -2.61
N ALA A 307 13.23 -35.57 -1.30
CA ALA A 307 13.27 -34.26 -0.64
C ALA A 307 12.14 -33.27 -1.05
N HIS A 308 11.26 -32.97 -0.09
CA HIS A 308 10.24 -31.93 -0.26
C HIS A 308 10.82 -30.57 0.07
N CYS A 309 10.92 -29.69 -0.92
CA CYS A 309 10.97 -28.26 -0.66
C CYS A 309 9.56 -27.72 -0.49
N GLY A 310 9.45 -26.61 0.24
CA GLY A 310 8.23 -25.82 0.31
C GLY A 310 8.10 -24.87 -0.88
N GLY A 311 6.94 -24.26 -0.98
CA GLY A 311 6.65 -23.12 -1.86
C GLY A 311 5.41 -22.41 -1.38
N ALA A 312 5.08 -21.30 -2.03
CA ALA A 312 3.83 -20.59 -1.86
C ALA A 312 3.08 -20.42 -3.17
N TYR A 313 1.78 -20.68 -3.14
CA TYR A 313 0.88 -20.40 -4.25
C TYR A 313 0.51 -18.92 -4.30
N ILE A 314 0.83 -18.25 -5.40
CA ILE A 314 0.64 -16.79 -5.55
C ILE A 314 -0.53 -16.42 -6.47
N GLY A 315 -1.25 -17.41 -7.01
CA GLY A 315 -2.42 -17.19 -7.86
C GLY A 315 -2.23 -17.62 -9.32
N GLY A 316 -3.35 -17.72 -10.05
CA GLY A 316 -3.38 -18.21 -11.43
C GLY A 316 -2.84 -19.63 -11.56
N CYS A 317 -1.71 -19.79 -12.25
CA CYS A 317 -1.02 -21.07 -12.42
C CYS A 317 0.44 -20.99 -11.92
N TRP A 318 0.70 -20.18 -10.89
CA TRP A 318 2.05 -19.83 -10.46
C TRP A 318 2.31 -20.16 -8.99
N VAL A 319 3.48 -20.75 -8.75
CA VAL A 319 4.03 -21.03 -7.43
C VAL A 319 5.40 -20.38 -7.32
N LEU A 320 5.68 -19.77 -6.18
CA LEU A 320 6.97 -19.20 -5.85
C LEU A 320 7.73 -20.12 -4.88
N THR A 321 9.02 -20.31 -5.12
CA THR A 321 9.91 -21.14 -4.28
C THR A 321 11.35 -20.64 -4.38
N ALA A 322 12.28 -21.28 -3.68
CA ALA A 322 13.70 -20.97 -3.75
C ALA A 322 14.34 -21.57 -5.02
N ALA A 323 15.33 -20.89 -5.59
CA ALA A 323 16.04 -21.38 -6.77
C ALA A 323 16.83 -22.66 -6.47
N HIS A 324 17.44 -22.77 -5.29
CA HIS A 324 18.20 -23.96 -4.89
C HIS A 324 17.35 -25.22 -4.73
N CYS A 325 16.02 -25.08 -4.68
CA CYS A 325 15.07 -26.19 -4.59
C CYS A 325 14.70 -26.81 -5.93
N VAL A 326 14.98 -26.12 -7.05
CA VAL A 326 14.53 -26.52 -8.38
C VAL A 326 15.69 -26.61 -9.36
N ARG A 327 15.46 -27.32 -10.46
CA ARG A 327 16.37 -27.44 -11.60
C ARG A 327 15.56 -27.28 -12.89
N GLN A 328 16.20 -26.93 -14.00
CA GLN A 328 15.55 -26.85 -15.32
C GLN A 328 15.19 -28.25 -15.86
N ASN A 329 14.24 -28.92 -15.21
CA ASN A 329 13.66 -30.19 -15.62
C ASN A 329 12.21 -30.28 -15.10
N PRO A 330 11.24 -29.59 -15.73
CA PRO A 330 9.88 -29.48 -15.21
C PRO A 330 9.18 -30.84 -15.09
N LEU A 331 9.48 -31.80 -15.96
CA LEU A 331 8.89 -33.15 -15.93
C LEU A 331 9.25 -33.94 -14.67
N ALA A 332 10.27 -33.51 -13.93
CA ALA A 332 10.66 -34.10 -12.66
C ALA A 332 9.78 -33.68 -11.48
N PHE A 333 9.13 -32.53 -11.59
CA PHE A 333 8.46 -31.89 -10.49
C PHE A 333 6.95 -32.08 -10.53
N ARG A 334 6.37 -32.30 -9.35
CA ARG A 334 4.94 -32.17 -9.08
C ARG A 334 4.74 -31.22 -7.91
N VAL A 335 3.68 -30.42 -7.97
CA VAL A 335 3.28 -29.55 -6.86
C VAL A 335 2.09 -30.17 -6.17
N LYS A 336 2.20 -30.36 -4.85
CA LYS A 336 1.13 -30.87 -4.00
C LYS A 336 0.56 -29.73 -3.17
N PHE A 337 -0.73 -29.47 -3.32
CA PHE A 337 -1.49 -28.47 -2.58
C PHE A 337 -2.23 -29.11 -1.40
N SER A 338 -2.52 -28.34 -0.36
CA SER A 338 -3.26 -28.83 0.83
C SER A 338 -2.71 -30.17 1.36
N LEU A 339 -1.40 -30.36 1.32
CA LEU A 339 -0.75 -31.49 1.96
C LEU A 339 -0.65 -31.17 3.45
N TRP A 340 -1.09 -32.08 4.31
CA TRP A 340 -0.94 -31.93 5.76
C TRP A 340 0.08 -32.92 6.29
N LYS A 341 -0.07 -34.21 5.96
CA LYS A 341 0.92 -35.23 6.29
C LYS A 341 1.95 -35.35 5.18
N LYS A 342 3.23 -35.31 5.54
CA LYS A 342 4.34 -35.27 4.58
C LYS A 342 4.36 -36.41 3.55
N TYR A 343 3.95 -37.61 3.97
CA TYR A 343 4.09 -38.85 3.18
C TYR A 343 2.76 -39.44 2.70
N GLU A 344 1.64 -38.80 3.02
CA GLU A 344 0.30 -39.32 2.73
C GLU A 344 -0.51 -38.19 2.10
N ALA A 345 -1.07 -38.40 0.91
CA ALA A 345 -2.00 -37.45 0.32
C ALA A 345 -3.36 -37.56 1.02
N GLN A 346 -3.98 -36.42 1.34
CA GLN A 346 -5.33 -36.36 1.90
C GLN A 346 -6.36 -36.22 0.77
N GLY A 347 -7.65 -36.41 1.08
CA GLY A 347 -8.74 -36.19 0.11
C GLY A 347 -8.84 -34.76 -0.41
N THR A 348 -8.26 -33.78 0.29
CA THR A 348 -8.17 -32.37 -0.13
C THR A 348 -6.89 -32.05 -0.90
N THR A 349 -5.97 -33.00 -1.05
CA THR A 349 -4.65 -32.78 -1.65
C THR A 349 -4.73 -32.86 -3.18
N ASP A 350 -4.49 -31.74 -3.85
CA ASP A 350 -4.36 -31.71 -5.30
C ASP A 350 -2.90 -31.86 -5.72
N ILE A 351 -2.65 -32.69 -6.73
CA ILE A 351 -1.32 -32.94 -7.28
C ILE A 351 -1.30 -32.45 -8.72
N VAL A 352 -0.57 -31.36 -8.95
CA VAL A 352 -0.54 -30.65 -10.24
C VAL A 352 0.84 -30.82 -10.89
N PRO A 353 0.91 -31.25 -12.17
CA PRO A 353 2.18 -31.34 -12.87
C PRO A 353 2.72 -29.97 -13.25
N VAL A 354 4.05 -29.86 -13.34
CA VAL A 354 4.74 -28.63 -13.72
C VAL A 354 4.85 -28.53 -15.24
N GLN A 355 4.56 -27.35 -15.78
CA GLN A 355 4.74 -27.00 -17.18
C GLN A 355 6.15 -26.46 -17.44
N ASP A 356 6.59 -25.49 -16.65
CA ASP A 356 7.90 -24.86 -16.80
C ASP A 356 8.44 -24.30 -15.48
N ILE A 357 9.75 -24.04 -15.41
CA ILE A 357 10.45 -23.54 -14.23
C ILE A 357 11.37 -22.38 -14.63
N TYR A 358 11.14 -21.22 -14.01
CA TYR A 358 11.91 -20.00 -14.24
C TYR A 358 12.77 -19.72 -13.03
N ILE A 359 14.07 -20.03 -13.15
CA ILE A 359 15.07 -19.69 -12.14
C ILE A 359 15.57 -18.27 -12.42
N HIS A 360 15.76 -17.46 -11.37
CA HIS A 360 16.29 -16.11 -11.56
C HIS A 360 17.65 -16.14 -12.30
N PRO A 361 17.85 -15.35 -13.36
CA PRO A 361 19.02 -15.48 -14.25
C PRO A 361 20.35 -15.13 -13.57
N ARG A 362 20.30 -14.36 -12.48
CA ARG A 362 21.46 -14.01 -11.66
C ARG A 362 21.59 -14.86 -10.38
N TYR A 363 20.90 -15.98 -10.30
CA TYR A 363 21.03 -16.89 -9.16
C TYR A 363 22.46 -17.42 -9.05
N ASN A 364 23.03 -17.38 -7.85
CA ASN A 364 24.36 -17.89 -7.57
C ASN A 364 24.31 -18.91 -6.42
N ALA A 365 24.58 -20.18 -6.75
CA ALA A 365 24.51 -21.27 -5.78
C ALA A 365 25.58 -21.22 -4.68
N ASN A 366 26.67 -20.45 -4.86
CA ASN A 366 27.71 -20.31 -3.85
C ASN A 366 27.36 -19.26 -2.79
N THR A 367 26.74 -18.15 -3.23
CA THR A 367 26.40 -17.01 -2.36
C THR A 367 24.94 -16.99 -1.95
N TYR A 368 24.09 -17.81 -2.57
CA TYR A 368 22.63 -17.78 -2.45
C TYR A 368 22.00 -16.44 -2.87
N GLU A 369 22.73 -15.61 -3.65
CA GLU A 369 22.17 -14.39 -4.23
C GLU A 369 21.08 -14.75 -5.25
N ASN A 370 19.99 -13.98 -5.22
CA ASN A 370 18.83 -14.19 -6.09
C ASN A 370 18.25 -15.62 -6.02
N ASP A 371 18.19 -16.19 -4.81
CA ASP A 371 17.63 -17.52 -4.57
C ASP A 371 16.10 -17.51 -4.62
N ILE A 372 15.57 -17.35 -5.83
CA ILE A 372 14.14 -17.30 -6.15
C ILE A 372 13.85 -17.99 -7.48
N ALA A 373 12.76 -18.74 -7.53
CA ALA A 373 12.27 -19.37 -8.74
C ALA A 373 10.74 -19.37 -8.80
N LEU A 374 10.23 -19.31 -10.03
CA LEU A 374 8.81 -19.48 -10.35
C LEU A 374 8.59 -20.86 -10.95
N VAL A 375 7.52 -21.51 -10.52
CA VAL A 375 7.06 -22.78 -11.06
C VAL A 375 5.71 -22.54 -11.73
N GLN A 376 5.66 -22.77 -13.04
CA GLN A 376 4.45 -22.67 -13.83
C GLN A 376 3.74 -24.02 -13.83
N LEU A 377 2.50 -24.04 -13.36
CA LEU A 377 1.66 -25.23 -13.32
C LEU A 377 1.07 -25.52 -14.70
N LYS A 378 0.93 -26.80 -15.02
CA LYS A 378 0.28 -27.23 -16.26
C LYS A 378 -1.23 -26.98 -16.18
N LYS A 379 -1.76 -26.28 -17.17
CA LYS A 379 -3.19 -26.03 -17.31
C LYS A 379 -3.98 -27.30 -17.59
N LEU A 380 -5.23 -27.31 -17.15
CA LEU A 380 -6.19 -28.34 -17.48
C LEU A 380 -6.51 -28.29 -19.00
N PRO A 381 -6.80 -29.43 -19.64
CA PRO A 381 -7.15 -29.44 -21.06
C PRO A 381 -8.36 -28.54 -21.33
N PHE A 382 -8.21 -27.61 -22.28
CA PHE A 382 -9.26 -26.68 -22.72
C PHE A 382 -9.72 -25.65 -21.67
N GLU A 383 -9.00 -25.49 -20.56
CA GLU A 383 -9.29 -24.50 -19.53
C GLU A 383 -8.08 -23.60 -19.26
N GLU A 384 -8.34 -22.38 -18.79
CA GLU A 384 -7.28 -21.46 -18.32
C GLU A 384 -6.79 -21.77 -16.90
N LYS A 385 -7.50 -22.65 -16.17
CA LYS A 385 -7.18 -23.08 -14.81
C LYS A 385 -6.18 -24.24 -14.80
N CYS A 386 -5.42 -24.39 -13.71
CA CYS A 386 -4.49 -25.51 -13.50
C CYS A 386 -5.02 -26.60 -12.56
N PHE A 387 -6.09 -26.33 -11.82
CA PHE A 387 -6.80 -27.29 -10.99
C PHE A 387 -8.27 -26.87 -10.85
N VAL A 388 -9.12 -27.82 -10.46
CA VAL A 388 -10.54 -27.57 -10.16
C VAL A 388 -10.63 -26.80 -8.85
N ASP A 389 -11.60 -25.89 -8.72
CA ASP A 389 -11.74 -25.05 -7.53
C ASP A 389 -11.82 -25.91 -6.26
N ASN A 390 -10.81 -25.74 -5.40
CA ASN A 390 -10.65 -26.48 -4.16
C ASN A 390 -10.63 -25.47 -2.99
N PRO A 391 -11.58 -25.54 -2.04
CA PRO A 391 -11.68 -24.56 -0.95
C PRO A 391 -10.49 -24.62 0.02
N ALA A 392 -9.66 -25.67 -0.02
CA ALA A 392 -8.44 -25.79 0.77
C ALA A 392 -7.22 -25.09 0.11
N ILE A 393 -7.41 -24.46 -1.05
CA ILE A 393 -6.36 -23.75 -1.79
C ILE A 393 -6.74 -22.27 -1.90
N SER A 394 -5.85 -21.40 -1.46
CA SER A 394 -5.98 -19.94 -1.59
C SER A 394 -4.62 -19.34 -1.86
N ALA A 395 -4.57 -18.31 -2.70
CA ALA A 395 -3.33 -17.64 -3.04
C ALA A 395 -2.88 -16.71 -1.91
N VAL A 396 -1.58 -16.59 -1.68
CA VAL A 396 -0.99 -15.54 -0.83
C VAL A 396 -0.64 -14.33 -1.69
N CYS A 397 -0.79 -13.11 -1.16
CA CYS A 397 -0.48 -11.90 -1.91
C CYS A 397 1.04 -11.71 -2.10
N VAL A 398 1.42 -11.14 -3.25
CA VAL A 398 2.82 -10.75 -3.52
C VAL A 398 3.03 -9.30 -3.04
N PRO A 399 4.03 -9.01 -2.19
CA PRO A 399 4.33 -7.64 -1.77
C PRO A 399 4.97 -6.85 -2.91
N TRP A 400 4.50 -5.61 -3.13
CA TRP A 400 5.01 -4.72 -4.19
C TRP A 400 6.08 -3.73 -3.72
N THR A 401 6.38 -3.70 -2.42
CA THR A 401 7.35 -2.76 -1.83
C THR A 401 8.03 -3.35 -0.60
N GLU A 402 9.34 -3.07 -0.47
CA GLU A 402 10.17 -3.47 0.67
C GLU A 402 9.82 -2.72 1.97
N HIS A 403 8.98 -1.69 1.89
CA HIS A 403 8.57 -0.90 3.04
C HIS A 403 7.26 -1.35 3.69
N LEU A 404 6.60 -2.38 3.12
CA LEU A 404 5.29 -2.85 3.61
C LEU A 404 5.37 -3.39 5.05
N PHE A 405 6.44 -4.11 5.38
CA PHE A 405 6.69 -4.62 6.73
C PHE A 405 8.06 -4.16 7.23
N GLN A 406 8.12 -3.75 8.50
CA GLN A 406 9.31 -3.20 9.13
C GLN A 406 9.94 -4.20 10.12
N PRO A 407 11.20 -4.01 10.54
CA PRO A 407 11.80 -4.80 11.61
C PRO A 407 10.92 -4.84 12.87
N ASN A 408 10.98 -5.97 13.58
CA ASN A 408 10.13 -6.35 14.72
C ASN A 408 8.67 -6.71 14.40
N HIS A 409 8.24 -6.63 13.13
CA HIS A 409 6.93 -7.17 12.74
C HIS A 409 6.91 -8.69 12.94
N VAL A 410 5.78 -9.22 13.42
CA VAL A 410 5.61 -10.66 13.63
C VAL A 410 5.03 -11.27 12.36
N CYS A 411 5.71 -12.27 11.84
CA CYS A 411 5.31 -13.05 10.67
C CYS A 411 5.24 -14.52 11.04
N SER A 412 4.67 -15.32 10.14
CA SER A 412 4.54 -16.77 10.28
C SER A 412 5.39 -17.49 9.25
N ILE A 413 6.02 -18.59 9.65
CA ILE A 413 6.71 -19.52 8.76
C ILE A 413 6.03 -20.88 8.82
N SER A 414 6.04 -21.62 7.73
CA SER A 414 5.44 -22.96 7.67
C SER A 414 6.22 -23.93 6.79
N GLY A 415 6.22 -25.21 7.18
CA GLY A 415 6.90 -26.27 6.45
C GLY A 415 6.96 -27.62 7.17
N TRP A 416 7.71 -28.56 6.57
CA TRP A 416 7.88 -29.95 7.04
C TRP A 416 9.35 -30.27 7.38
N GLY A 417 10.11 -29.25 7.75
CA GLY A 417 11.50 -29.34 8.15
C GLY A 417 11.70 -30.10 9.44
N ARG A 418 12.94 -30.10 9.90
CA ARG A 418 13.33 -30.78 11.13
C ARG A 418 12.96 -29.92 12.34
N THR A 419 12.42 -30.55 13.38
CA THR A 419 12.24 -29.91 14.69
C THR A 419 13.59 -29.73 15.39
N ALA A 420 13.60 -28.97 16.50
CA ALA A 420 14.82 -28.75 17.30
C ALA A 420 15.47 -30.06 17.82
N GLU A 421 14.73 -31.16 17.89
CA GLU A 421 15.25 -32.50 18.22
C GLU A 421 15.92 -33.21 17.03
N GLY A 422 16.00 -32.57 15.86
CA GLY A 422 16.56 -33.12 14.62
C GLY A 422 15.66 -34.14 13.91
N ARG A 423 14.43 -34.36 14.40
CA ARG A 423 13.46 -35.28 13.80
C ARG A 423 12.69 -34.60 12.68
N ALA A 424 12.47 -35.31 11.57
CA ALA A 424 11.64 -34.82 10.47
C ALA A 424 10.17 -34.72 10.94
N ALA A 425 9.54 -33.57 10.69
CA ALA A 425 8.13 -33.40 10.96
C ALA A 425 7.27 -34.35 10.10
N LYS A 426 6.29 -35.01 10.72
CA LYS A 426 5.32 -35.89 10.02
C LYS A 426 4.12 -35.11 9.47
N VAL A 427 3.80 -34.00 10.13
CA VAL A 427 2.69 -33.09 9.81
C VAL A 427 3.26 -31.70 9.52
N LEU A 428 2.49 -30.87 8.83
CA LEU A 428 2.83 -29.48 8.59
C LEU A 428 2.97 -28.74 9.93
N LEU A 429 4.08 -28.05 10.11
CA LEU A 429 4.32 -27.20 11.27
C LEU A 429 4.29 -25.73 10.84
N TRP A 430 3.95 -24.87 11.79
CA TRP A 430 4.05 -23.43 11.62
C TRP A 430 4.52 -22.76 12.91
N ALA A 431 5.13 -21.60 12.79
CA ALA A 431 5.61 -20.84 13.93
C ALA A 431 5.62 -19.34 13.64
N ASN A 432 5.56 -18.54 14.70
CA ASN A 432 5.72 -17.09 14.61
C ASN A 432 7.18 -16.70 14.78
N VAL A 433 7.65 -15.80 13.93
CA VAL A 433 9.00 -15.25 13.93
C VAL A 433 8.94 -13.73 13.78
N SER A 434 9.93 -13.02 14.33
CA SER A 434 10.02 -11.58 14.17
C SER A 434 11.00 -11.22 13.06
N LEU A 435 10.68 -10.17 12.30
CA LEU A 435 11.60 -9.61 11.31
C LEU A 435 12.79 -8.95 12.02
N ILE A 436 14.01 -9.22 11.54
CA ILE A 436 15.24 -8.71 12.14
C ILE A 436 15.89 -7.76 11.14
N GLY A 437 16.02 -6.50 11.53
CA GLY A 437 16.77 -5.50 10.77
C GLY A 437 18.28 -5.60 11.00
N GLN A 438 19.06 -5.01 10.10
CA GLN A 438 20.52 -4.91 10.20
C GLN A 438 21.22 -6.29 10.27
N CYS A 439 20.81 -7.20 9.39
CA CYS A 439 21.31 -8.57 9.41
C CYS A 439 22.79 -8.70 8.99
N GLU A 440 23.35 -7.65 8.39
CA GLU A 440 24.77 -7.50 8.11
C GLU A 440 25.62 -7.66 9.37
N ARG A 441 25.07 -7.37 10.56
CA ARG A 441 25.77 -7.54 11.84
C ARG A 441 26.03 -8.99 12.20
N PHE A 442 25.20 -9.92 11.73
CA PHE A 442 25.33 -11.35 12.03
C PHE A 442 26.16 -12.07 10.98
N TYR A 443 25.99 -11.71 9.70
CA TYR A 443 26.58 -12.44 8.58
C TYR A 443 27.65 -11.67 7.79
N GLY A 444 27.90 -10.39 8.13
CA GLY A 444 28.91 -9.56 7.49
C GLY A 444 28.77 -9.53 5.97
N ASP A 445 29.87 -9.77 5.27
CA ASP A 445 29.96 -9.75 3.81
C ASP A 445 29.18 -10.88 3.11
N ARG A 446 28.59 -11.83 3.86
CA ARG A 446 27.74 -12.87 3.28
C ARG A 446 26.32 -12.37 3.01
N PHE A 447 25.88 -11.32 3.71
CA PHE A 447 24.57 -10.71 3.49
C PHE A 447 24.60 -9.81 2.25
N ARG A 448 23.56 -9.92 1.41
CA ARG A 448 23.48 -9.24 0.11
C ARG A 448 22.10 -8.60 -0.09
N PRO A 449 21.99 -7.55 -0.93
CA PRO A 449 20.69 -6.97 -1.28
C PRO A 449 19.71 -8.03 -1.79
N GLY A 450 18.44 -7.91 -1.40
CA GLY A 450 17.39 -8.89 -1.69
C GLY A 450 17.36 -10.09 -0.73
N MET A 451 18.22 -10.12 0.29
CA MET A 451 18.09 -11.01 1.44
C MET A 451 17.46 -10.27 2.62
N MET A 452 16.81 -11.02 3.51
CA MET A 452 16.26 -10.52 4.77
C MET A 452 16.40 -11.58 5.86
N CYS A 453 16.29 -11.17 7.12
CA CYS A 453 16.39 -12.07 8.26
C CYS A 453 15.14 -12.04 9.11
N ALA A 454 14.79 -13.21 9.62
CA ALA A 454 13.70 -13.38 10.55
C ALA A 454 14.00 -14.54 11.49
N GLY A 455 13.49 -14.44 12.70
CA GLY A 455 13.67 -15.48 13.70
C GLY A 455 13.48 -14.94 15.10
N ASP A 456 13.88 -15.75 16.05
CA ASP A 456 13.88 -15.42 17.46
C ASP A 456 15.31 -15.18 17.95
N LEU A 457 15.61 -13.96 18.41
CA LEU A 457 16.94 -13.62 18.91
C LEU A 457 17.30 -14.39 20.18
N GLU A 458 16.31 -14.88 20.93
CA GLU A 458 16.50 -15.72 22.12
C GLU A 458 16.76 -17.20 21.78
N GLY A 459 16.59 -17.60 20.51
CA GLY A 459 17.00 -18.90 19.99
C GLY A 459 15.94 -20.02 20.03
N ASP A 460 14.65 -19.73 20.09
CA ASP A 460 13.61 -20.77 20.23
C ASP A 460 12.92 -21.18 18.92
N VAL A 461 12.83 -20.28 17.93
CA VAL A 461 12.10 -20.52 16.67
C VAL A 461 12.89 -20.00 15.47
N ASP A 462 13.25 -20.93 14.58
CA ASP A 462 13.90 -20.64 13.30
C ASP A 462 13.48 -21.68 12.25
N SER A 463 13.59 -21.36 10.96
CA SER A 463 13.36 -22.32 9.89
C SER A 463 14.58 -23.24 9.74
N CYS A 464 14.33 -24.54 9.63
CA CYS A 464 15.37 -25.57 9.73
C CYS A 464 15.58 -26.30 8.39
N GLN A 465 16.56 -27.21 8.37
CA GLN A 465 16.76 -28.09 7.21
C GLN A 465 15.45 -28.84 6.86
N GLY A 466 14.99 -28.67 5.61
CA GLY A 466 13.77 -29.28 5.09
C GLY A 466 12.54 -28.34 5.02
N ASP A 467 12.68 -27.08 5.43
CA ASP A 467 11.71 -26.00 5.14
C ASP A 467 12.12 -25.14 3.94
N SER A 468 13.25 -25.46 3.28
CA SER A 468 13.78 -24.77 2.11
C SER A 468 12.71 -24.47 1.06
N GLY A 469 12.67 -23.25 0.56
CA GLY A 469 11.64 -22.79 -0.38
C GLY A 469 10.27 -22.51 0.27
N GLY A 470 10.09 -22.83 1.54
CA GLY A 470 8.88 -22.55 2.31
C GLY A 470 8.62 -21.06 2.49
N PRO A 471 7.35 -20.68 2.72
CA PRO A 471 6.97 -19.29 2.79
C PRO A 471 7.19 -18.69 4.19
N LEU A 472 7.64 -17.44 4.21
CA LEU A 472 7.51 -16.53 5.33
C LEU A 472 6.41 -15.54 5.01
N VAL A 473 5.32 -15.58 5.77
CA VAL A 473 4.09 -14.84 5.51
C VAL A 473 3.84 -13.82 6.61
N CYS A 474 3.71 -12.55 6.23
CA CYS A 474 3.39 -11.46 7.13
C CYS A 474 1.96 -10.98 6.85
N GLN A 475 1.24 -10.63 7.91
CA GLN A 475 -0.14 -10.13 7.82
C GLN A 475 -0.15 -8.62 8.06
N ASP A 476 -0.92 -7.88 7.26
CA ASP A 476 -1.17 -6.45 7.48
C ASP A 476 -2.26 -6.21 8.55
N GLU A 477 -2.50 -4.95 8.91
CA GLU A 477 -3.49 -4.57 9.94
C GLU A 477 -4.94 -4.89 9.54
N LEU A 478 -5.19 -5.04 8.24
CA LEU A 478 -6.50 -5.43 7.69
C LEU A 478 -6.69 -6.94 7.62
N GLY A 479 -5.66 -7.72 7.96
CA GLY A 479 -5.70 -9.17 8.00
C GLY A 479 -5.32 -9.87 6.69
N VAL A 480 -4.81 -9.15 5.69
CA VAL A 480 -4.35 -9.73 4.42
C VAL A 480 -2.94 -10.27 4.57
N SER A 481 -2.73 -11.50 4.11
CA SER A 481 -1.46 -12.22 4.20
C SER A 481 -0.60 -12.06 2.94
N TYR A 482 0.68 -11.73 3.11
CA TYR A 482 1.65 -11.55 2.03
C TYR A 482 2.84 -12.48 2.19
N LEU A 483 3.31 -12.99 1.06
CA LEU A 483 4.55 -13.75 0.99
C LEU A 483 5.73 -12.78 1.06
N TRP A 484 6.21 -12.53 2.26
CA TRP A 484 7.27 -11.55 2.51
C TRP A 484 8.66 -12.13 2.20
N GLY A 485 8.86 -13.40 2.54
CA GLY A 485 10.13 -14.08 2.33
C GLY A 485 9.98 -15.53 1.88
N ILE A 486 11.06 -16.07 1.33
CA ILE A 486 11.20 -17.49 0.99
C ILE A 486 12.41 -18.03 1.77
N VAL A 487 12.24 -19.15 2.46
CA VAL A 487 13.35 -19.80 3.19
C VAL A 487 14.49 -20.13 2.23
N SER A 488 15.65 -19.50 2.44
CA SER A 488 16.81 -19.62 1.56
C SER A 488 17.92 -20.43 2.22
N TRP A 489 18.57 -19.90 3.27
CA TRP A 489 19.67 -20.57 3.95
C TRP A 489 19.78 -20.18 5.43
N GLY A 490 20.51 -20.98 6.20
CA GLY A 490 20.82 -20.71 7.60
C GLY A 490 21.98 -21.60 8.06
N GLU A 491 22.84 -21.09 8.95
CA GLU A 491 24.02 -21.83 9.41
C GLU A 491 23.72 -22.76 10.59
N ARG A 492 22.92 -22.28 11.56
CA ARG A 492 22.67 -22.97 12.84
C ARG A 492 21.24 -22.73 13.32
N CYS A 493 20.31 -23.43 12.68
CA CYS A 493 18.89 -23.32 13.00
C CYS A 493 18.62 -23.46 14.51
N GLY A 494 17.90 -22.49 15.07
CA GLY A 494 17.49 -22.48 16.48
C GLY A 494 18.62 -22.23 17.46
N GLN A 495 19.74 -21.62 17.04
CA GLN A 495 20.76 -21.13 17.96
C GLN A 495 20.62 -19.61 18.18
N PRO A 496 20.73 -19.12 19.43
CA PRO A 496 20.74 -17.69 19.71
C PRO A 496 21.83 -16.98 18.88
N GLY A 497 21.47 -15.85 18.28
CA GLY A 497 22.40 -15.00 17.51
C GLY A 497 22.62 -15.40 16.05
N PHE A 498 21.97 -16.44 15.52
CA PHE A 498 22.04 -16.82 14.11
C PHE A 498 20.62 -16.88 13.51
N PRO A 499 20.05 -15.75 13.05
CA PRO A 499 18.70 -15.74 12.49
C PRO A 499 18.66 -16.39 11.10
N GLY A 500 17.57 -17.07 10.75
CA GLY A 500 17.36 -17.60 9.40
C GLY A 500 17.37 -16.51 8.33
N VAL A 501 17.95 -16.84 7.16
CA VAL A 501 18.05 -15.93 6.02
C VAL A 501 17.04 -16.34 4.95
N TYR A 502 16.27 -15.37 4.50
CA TYR A 502 15.20 -15.52 3.54
C TYR A 502 15.46 -14.62 2.33
N THR A 503 15.01 -15.05 1.16
CA THR A 503 14.96 -14.17 -0.02
C THR A 503 13.78 -13.22 0.13
N GLN A 504 14.02 -11.91 0.10
CA GLN A 504 12.99 -10.88 0.26
C GLN A 504 12.16 -10.76 -1.02
N VAL A 505 10.91 -11.20 -1.01
CA VAL A 505 10.09 -11.32 -2.23
C VAL A 505 9.77 -9.96 -2.85
N ALA A 506 9.58 -8.92 -2.02
CA ALA A 506 9.29 -7.57 -2.48
C ALA A 506 10.40 -7.00 -3.40
N HIS A 507 11.66 -7.39 -3.16
CA HIS A 507 12.81 -7.00 -3.99
C HIS A 507 12.68 -7.50 -5.43
N TYR A 508 12.00 -8.63 -5.63
CA TYR A 508 11.84 -9.30 -6.91
C TYR A 508 10.45 -9.08 -7.54
N PHE A 509 9.65 -8.13 -7.04
CA PHE A 509 8.29 -7.89 -7.54
C PHE A 509 8.25 -7.67 -9.05
N ASP A 510 9.15 -6.85 -9.59
CA ASP A 510 9.20 -6.59 -11.04
C ASP A 510 9.57 -7.83 -11.84
N TRP A 511 10.48 -8.68 -11.33
CA TRP A 511 10.84 -9.94 -11.97
C TRP A 511 9.67 -10.93 -11.94
N ILE A 512 8.97 -11.04 -10.82
CA ILE A 512 7.77 -11.89 -10.71
C ILE A 512 6.73 -11.40 -11.73
N ARG A 513 6.36 -10.12 -11.67
CA ARG A 513 5.38 -9.49 -12.57
C ARG A 513 5.73 -9.70 -14.04
N HIS A 514 7.01 -9.56 -14.42
CA HIS A 514 7.44 -9.72 -15.81
C HIS A 514 7.19 -11.13 -16.35
N ASN A 515 7.36 -12.16 -15.52
CA ASN A 515 7.18 -13.55 -15.93
C ASN A 515 5.73 -14.02 -15.79
N THR A 516 5.01 -13.58 -14.75
CA THR A 516 3.66 -14.06 -14.44
C THR A 516 2.54 -13.21 -15.02
N GLY A 517 2.82 -11.94 -15.34
CA GLY A 517 1.83 -10.91 -15.67
C GLY A 517 1.17 -10.30 -14.44
N TRP A 518 0.42 -9.22 -14.65
CA TRP A 518 -0.34 -8.51 -13.61
C TRP A 518 -1.34 -9.39 -12.83
N PRO A 519 -2.10 -10.32 -13.45
CA PRO A 519 -3.11 -11.08 -12.72
C PRO A 519 -2.61 -11.93 -11.55
N ALA A 520 -1.35 -12.34 -11.57
CA ALA A 520 -0.76 -13.15 -10.50
C ALA A 520 -0.15 -12.32 -9.36
N VAL A 521 0.04 -11.01 -9.55
CA VAL A 521 0.69 -10.14 -8.55
C VAL A 521 -0.25 -9.08 -8.00
N THR A 522 -1.35 -8.76 -8.68
CA THR A 522 -2.33 -7.81 -8.18
C THR A 522 -3.24 -8.48 -7.15
N LYS A 523 -3.54 -7.74 -6.08
CA LYS A 523 -4.55 -8.16 -5.10
C LYS A 523 -5.96 -8.23 -5.66
N PHE A 524 -6.22 -7.48 -6.74
CA PHE A 524 -7.55 -7.15 -7.23
C PHE A 524 -7.93 -7.86 -8.54
N ASN A 525 -7.10 -8.76 -9.08
CA ASN A 525 -7.50 -9.50 -10.27
C ASN A 525 -8.23 -10.79 -9.92
N SER A 526 -9.42 -10.91 -10.50
CA SER A 526 -9.92 -12.16 -11.07
C SER A 526 -9.43 -12.35 -12.49
#